data_AF-A0A4Q3V214-F1
#
_entry.id   AF-A0A4Q3V214-F1
#
_cell.length_a   1.000
_cell.length_b   1.000
_cell.length_c   1.000
_cell.angle_alpha   90.00
_cell.angle_beta   90.00
_cell.angle_gamma   90.00
#
_symmetry.space_group_name_H-M   'P 1'
#
loop_
_entity.id
_entity.type
_entity.pdbx_description
1 polymer ?
#
loop_
_entity_poly.entity_id
_entity_poly.type
_entity_poly.pdbx_seq_one_letter_code
_entity_poly.pdbx_strand_id
1 'polypeptide(L)'
;MLSLDTYSRVDSDLAWKPRSPRVQEWSAAAVTCRRLLEGITKTALPPELQKEVLAKQIEALPKHVDLGKPLLELASAIRKGGNLGAHFSLEEEPTEEVGMLMLDLCEELIEYLFVLPERIDELHVKLESLGKASGNSSHDAH
;
A
#
# COMPACT_ATOMS: atom_id res chain seq x y z
N MET A 1 11.22 19.53 -65.07
CA MET A 1 11.14 18.38 -64.14
C MET A 1 12.25 18.58 -63.12
N LEU A 2 11.96 19.36 -62.07
CA LEU A 2 12.94 19.72 -61.05
C LEU A 2 12.81 18.75 -59.88
N SER A 3 13.94 18.15 -59.49
CA SER A 3 14.08 17.14 -58.46
C SER A 3 13.60 17.66 -57.10
N LEU A 4 12.67 16.94 -56.46
CA LEU A 4 12.26 17.13 -55.07
C LEU A 4 13.33 16.52 -54.16
N ASP A 5 14.45 17.23 -53.97
CA ASP A 5 15.49 16.87 -53.00
C ASP A 5 15.81 18.05 -52.07
N THR A 6 14.76 18.66 -51.53
CA THR A 6 14.86 19.72 -50.52
C THR A 6 13.89 19.47 -49.38
N TYR A 7 14.11 18.38 -48.64
CA TYR A 7 13.58 18.24 -47.28
C TYR A 7 14.56 17.49 -46.40
N SER A 8 15.78 18.03 -46.29
CA SER A 8 16.73 17.66 -45.25
C SER A 8 16.75 18.74 -44.17
N ARG A 9 16.49 18.32 -42.92
CA ARG A 9 16.81 18.99 -41.65
C ARG A 9 15.98 20.24 -41.30
N VAL A 10 14.89 20.04 -40.57
CA VAL A 10 14.56 20.90 -39.42
C VAL A 10 13.89 20.09 -38.30
N ASP A 11 14.58 20.04 -37.16
CA ASP A 11 14.16 19.75 -35.79
C ASP A 11 13.47 18.43 -35.43
N SER A 12 14.29 17.40 -35.24
CA SER A 12 14.04 16.27 -34.34
C SER A 12 14.20 16.63 -32.84
N ASP A 13 14.29 17.91 -32.50
CA ASP A 13 14.64 18.41 -31.16
C ASP A 13 13.42 18.87 -30.32
N LEU A 14 12.21 18.47 -30.71
CA LEU A 14 11.02 18.58 -29.83
C LEU A 14 10.77 17.30 -29.00
N ALA A 15 11.77 16.43 -28.87
CA ALA A 15 11.80 15.50 -27.74
C ALA A 15 12.13 16.31 -26.49
N TRP A 16 11.12 16.83 -25.79
CA TRP A 16 11.25 17.17 -24.38
C TRP A 16 11.71 15.91 -23.63
N LYS A 17 13.02 15.68 -23.57
CA LYS A 17 13.64 14.81 -22.58
C LYS A 17 13.75 15.66 -21.33
N PRO A 18 12.99 15.39 -20.26
CA PRO A 18 13.18 16.12 -19.02
C PRO A 18 14.65 15.95 -18.59
N ARG A 19 15.44 17.01 -18.74
CA ARG A 19 16.74 17.19 -18.11
C ARG A 19 16.47 17.47 -16.64
N SER A 20 16.08 16.45 -15.90
CA SER A 20 16.23 16.48 -14.47
C SER A 20 16.92 15.17 -14.09
N PRO A 21 18.20 15.18 -13.69
CA PRO A 21 18.66 14.10 -12.85
C PRO A 21 17.71 14.12 -11.65
N ARG A 22 16.83 13.12 -11.55
CA ARG A 22 16.00 12.95 -10.35
C ARG A 22 17.01 12.86 -9.21
N VAL A 23 17.03 13.90 -8.37
CA VAL A 23 17.89 13.90 -7.19
C VAL A 23 17.35 12.79 -6.30
N GLN A 24 18.09 11.69 -6.26
CA GLN A 24 17.70 10.49 -5.56
C GLN A 24 18.18 10.59 -4.11
N GLU A 25 17.45 11.38 -3.32
CA GLU A 25 17.73 11.58 -1.89
C GLU A 25 17.13 10.47 -1.02
N TRP A 26 17.66 9.26 -1.16
CA TRP A 26 17.16 8.09 -0.45
C TRP A 26 17.27 8.22 1.08
N SER A 27 18.30 8.90 1.58
CA SER A 27 18.49 9.15 3.01
C SER A 27 17.37 10.02 3.58
N ALA A 28 17.03 11.13 2.91
CA ALA A 28 15.96 12.01 3.35
C ALA A 28 14.59 11.33 3.25
N ALA A 29 14.37 10.56 2.17
CA ALA A 29 13.16 9.77 2.00
C ALA A 29 13.00 8.75 3.14
N ALA A 30 14.04 7.98 3.47
CA ALA A 30 14.01 6.97 4.53
C ALA A 30 13.73 7.59 5.91
N VAL A 31 14.38 8.71 6.24
CA VAL A 31 14.12 9.46 7.49
C VAL A 31 12.67 9.93 7.54
N THR A 32 12.16 10.49 6.45
CA THR A 32 10.79 11.01 6.38
C THR A 32 9.75 9.89 6.50
N CYS A 33 9.94 8.77 5.79
CA CYS A 33 9.10 7.58 5.91
C CYS A 33 9.09 7.04 7.34
N ARG A 34 10.26 6.97 8.01
CA ARG A 34 10.33 6.56 9.42
C ARG A 34 9.53 7.49 10.33
N ARG A 35 9.64 8.81 10.15
CA ARG A 35 8.87 9.80 10.94
C ARG A 35 7.37 9.71 10.68
N LEU A 36 6.98 9.45 9.44
CA LEU A 36 5.58 9.21 9.08
C LEU A 36 5.06 7.95 9.78
N LEU A 37 5.81 6.85 9.75
CA LEU A 37 5.45 5.61 10.45
C LEU A 37 5.32 5.84 11.96
N GLU A 38 6.27 6.53 12.59
CA GLU A 38 6.18 6.94 14.00
C GLU A 38 4.96 7.84 14.28
N GLY A 39 4.57 8.69 13.33
CA GLY A 39 3.35 9.50 13.45
C GLY A 39 2.09 8.64 13.42
N ILE A 40 1.99 7.73 12.45
CA ILE A 40 0.86 6.81 12.28
C ILE A 40 0.71 5.88 13.49
N THR A 41 1.79 5.32 14.01
CA THR A 41 1.71 4.44 15.19
C THR A 41 1.24 5.21 16.42
N LYS A 42 1.70 6.46 16.61
CA LYS A 42 1.32 7.27 17.76
C LYS A 42 -0.13 7.72 17.77
N THR A 43 -0.78 7.88 16.61
CA THR A 43 -2.22 8.18 16.57
C THR A 43 -3.07 7.01 17.05
N ALA A 44 -2.54 5.79 16.95
CA ALA A 44 -3.21 4.55 17.31
C ALA A 44 -2.84 4.01 18.70
N LEU A 45 -1.77 4.52 19.32
CA LEU A 45 -1.22 4.01 20.57
C LEU A 45 -1.42 4.99 21.75
N PRO A 46 -1.56 4.46 22.97
CA PRO A 46 -1.69 5.29 24.16
C PRO A 46 -0.34 5.97 24.53
N PRO A 47 -0.35 7.13 25.22
CA PRO A 47 0.81 8.02 25.41
C PRO A 47 2.10 7.38 25.93
N GLU A 48 1.98 6.28 26.67
CA GLU A 48 3.03 5.53 27.33
C GLU A 48 3.86 4.78 26.29
N LEU A 49 3.19 4.22 25.28
CA LEU A 49 3.80 3.48 24.19
C LEU A 49 4.29 4.40 23.06
N GLN A 50 3.84 5.65 23.02
CA GLN A 50 4.30 6.63 22.02
C GLN A 50 5.79 7.02 22.20
N LYS A 51 6.38 6.76 23.36
CA LYS A 51 7.79 7.06 23.64
C LYS A 51 8.73 5.91 23.26
N GLU A 52 8.18 4.74 22.97
CA GLU A 52 8.95 3.56 22.58
C GLU A 52 9.57 3.71 21.18
N VAL A 53 10.57 2.86 20.89
CA VAL A 53 11.14 2.78 19.54
C VAL A 53 10.12 2.23 18.55
N LEU A 54 10.23 2.62 17.26
CA LEU A 54 9.25 2.26 16.22
C LEU A 54 8.93 0.75 16.16
N ALA A 55 9.93 -0.13 16.31
CA ALA A 55 9.70 -1.57 16.34
C ALA A 55 8.73 -1.99 17.47
N LYS A 56 8.93 -1.45 18.67
CA LYS A 56 8.07 -1.70 19.84
C LYS A 56 6.68 -1.07 19.68
N GLN A 57 6.59 0.07 19.01
CA GLN A 57 5.31 0.67 18.65
C GLN A 57 4.52 -0.23 17.69
N ILE A 58 5.17 -0.74 16.63
CA ILE A 58 4.55 -1.65 15.66
C ILE A 58 4.10 -2.96 16.34
N GLU A 59 4.94 -3.56 17.19
CA GLU A 59 4.60 -4.76 17.98
C GLU A 59 3.38 -4.55 18.90
N ALA A 60 3.15 -3.31 19.35
CA ALA A 60 2.03 -2.99 20.23
C ALA A 60 0.71 -2.79 19.47
N LEU A 61 0.74 -2.47 18.17
CA LEU A 61 -0.47 -2.15 17.40
C LEU A 61 -1.58 -3.22 17.54
N PRO A 62 -1.33 -4.53 17.39
CA PRO A 62 -2.40 -5.53 17.48
C PRO A 62 -3.07 -5.63 18.86
N LYS A 63 -2.44 -5.07 19.91
CA LYS A 63 -2.97 -5.07 21.29
C LYS A 63 -3.85 -3.86 21.58
N HIS A 64 -3.72 -2.80 20.79
CA HIS A 64 -4.38 -1.51 21.01
C HIS A 64 -5.30 -1.09 19.87
N VAL A 65 -5.09 -1.65 18.68
CA VAL A 65 -5.94 -1.47 17.51
C VAL A 65 -6.72 -2.76 17.30
N ASP A 66 -8.04 -2.67 17.31
CA ASP A 66 -8.88 -3.77 16.88
C ASP A 66 -8.82 -3.87 15.35
N LEU A 67 -7.86 -4.67 14.87
CA LEU A 67 -7.68 -4.92 13.45
C LEU A 67 -8.88 -5.65 12.84
N GLY A 68 -9.66 -6.39 13.64
CA GLY A 68 -10.87 -7.10 13.21
C GLY A 68 -12.13 -6.23 13.17
N LYS A 69 -12.14 -5.07 13.84
CA LYS A 69 -13.27 -4.15 13.89
C LYS A 69 -13.84 -3.81 12.50
N PRO A 70 -13.05 -3.47 11.47
CA PRO A 70 -13.60 -3.16 10.14
C PRO A 70 -14.42 -4.31 9.56
N LEU A 71 -13.98 -5.56 9.73
CA LEU A 71 -14.71 -6.74 9.28
C LEU A 71 -16.03 -6.94 10.05
N LEU A 72 -16.02 -6.69 11.35
CA LEU A 72 -17.21 -6.77 12.20
C LEU A 72 -18.22 -5.67 11.86
N GLU A 73 -17.75 -4.45 11.61
CA GLU A 73 -18.59 -3.33 11.18
C GLU A 73 -19.21 -3.61 9.80
N LEU A 74 -18.45 -4.19 8.89
CA LEU A 74 -18.93 -4.62 7.57
C LEU A 74 -19.99 -5.72 7.67
N ALA A 75 -19.76 -6.74 8.50
CA ALA A 75 -20.75 -7.78 8.77
C ALA A 75 -22.03 -7.19 9.41
N SER A 76 -21.89 -6.21 10.30
CA SER A 76 -23.01 -5.47 10.86
C SER A 76 -23.74 -4.64 9.79
N ALA A 77 -23.02 -4.00 8.86
CA ALA A 77 -23.61 -3.22 7.77
C ALA A 77 -24.42 -4.11 6.83
N ILE A 78 -23.91 -5.29 6.46
CA ILE A 78 -24.62 -6.29 5.66
C ILE A 78 -25.92 -6.74 6.35
N ARG A 79 -25.87 -6.98 7.68
CA ARG A 79 -27.07 -7.37 8.47
C ARG A 79 -28.09 -6.23 8.61
N LYS A 80 -27.62 -5.01 8.90
CA LYS A 80 -28.47 -3.82 9.08
C LYS A 80 -29.08 -3.35 7.77
N GLY A 81 -28.35 -3.52 6.66
CA GLY A 81 -28.84 -3.35 5.31
C GLY A 81 -29.82 -4.44 4.90
N GLY A 82 -30.73 -4.89 5.78
CA GLY A 82 -31.70 -5.97 5.53
C GLY A 82 -32.58 -5.85 4.28
N ASN A 83 -32.50 -4.74 3.53
CA ASN A 83 -33.03 -4.59 2.17
C ASN A 83 -32.09 -5.16 1.08
N LEU A 84 -30.77 -5.15 1.25
CA LEU A 84 -29.83 -5.94 0.45
C LEU A 84 -30.15 -7.44 0.66
N GLY A 85 -30.34 -7.85 1.92
CA GLY A 85 -30.84 -9.18 2.31
C GLY A 85 -32.10 -9.65 1.59
N ALA A 86 -33.07 -8.76 1.38
CA ALA A 86 -34.30 -9.04 0.65
C ALA A 86 -34.09 -9.06 -0.89
N HIS A 87 -33.21 -8.21 -1.43
CA HIS A 87 -32.70 -8.32 -2.81
C HIS A 87 -31.81 -9.55 -3.04
N PHE A 88 -31.41 -10.26 -1.98
CA PHE A 88 -30.78 -11.59 -2.03
C PHE A 88 -31.78 -12.74 -2.00
N SER A 89 -33.09 -12.45 -1.96
CA SER A 89 -34.09 -13.48 -2.14
C SER A 89 -33.88 -14.11 -3.52
N LEU A 90 -33.76 -15.44 -3.59
CA LEU A 90 -33.60 -16.20 -4.84
C LEU A 90 -34.70 -15.91 -5.88
N GLU A 91 -35.76 -15.21 -5.47
CA GLU A 91 -36.95 -14.87 -6.24
C GLU A 91 -36.91 -13.46 -6.86
N GLU A 92 -36.01 -12.56 -6.44
CA GLU A 92 -35.87 -11.21 -7.00
C GLU A 92 -34.45 -10.97 -7.56
N GLU A 93 -34.35 -10.41 -8.78
CA GLU A 93 -33.05 -10.02 -9.33
C GLU A 93 -32.49 -8.80 -8.58
N PRO A 94 -31.22 -8.83 -8.13
CA PRO A 94 -30.58 -7.68 -7.52
C PRO A 94 -30.37 -6.55 -8.54
N THR A 95 -30.41 -5.31 -8.06
CA THR A 95 -30.11 -4.14 -8.90
C THR A 95 -28.61 -4.07 -9.23
N GLU A 96 -28.26 -3.33 -10.29
CA GLU A 96 -26.85 -3.08 -10.66
C GLU A 96 -26.04 -2.47 -9.51
N GLU A 97 -26.62 -1.48 -8.80
CA GLU A 97 -25.99 -0.84 -7.64
C GLU A 97 -25.65 -1.84 -6.53
N VAL A 98 -26.57 -2.76 -6.24
CA VAL A 98 -26.33 -3.85 -5.29
C VAL A 98 -25.21 -4.77 -5.77
N GLY A 99 -25.22 -5.16 -7.04
CA GLY A 99 -24.17 -5.98 -7.64
C GLY A 99 -22.78 -5.35 -7.58
N MET A 100 -22.68 -4.04 -7.83
CA MET A 100 -21.42 -3.29 -7.70
C MET A 100 -20.91 -3.27 -6.26
N LEU A 101 -21.77 -2.95 -5.28
CA LEU A 101 -21.38 -2.93 -3.87
C LEU A 101 -20.91 -4.31 -3.37
N MET A 102 -21.47 -5.39 -3.93
CA MET A 102 -21.01 -6.75 -3.63
C MET A 102 -19.65 -7.06 -4.24
N LEU A 103 -19.37 -6.58 -5.44
CA LEU A 103 -18.07 -6.76 -6.07
C LEU A 103 -17.00 -6.01 -5.28
N ASP A 104 -17.26 -4.75 -4.91
CA ASP A 104 -16.39 -3.96 -4.06
C ASP A 104 -16.13 -4.68 -2.72
N LEU A 105 -17.19 -5.22 -2.09
CA LEU A 105 -17.05 -6.03 -0.88
C LEU A 105 -16.15 -7.26 -1.09
N CYS A 106 -16.31 -7.98 -2.21
CA CYS A 106 -15.46 -9.12 -2.53
C CYS A 106 -14.00 -8.71 -2.70
N GLU A 107 -13.75 -7.61 -3.42
CA GLU A 107 -12.40 -7.08 -3.64
C GLU A 107 -11.72 -6.68 -2.33
N GLU A 108 -12.41 -5.94 -1.46
CA GLU A 108 -11.87 -5.52 -0.16
C GLU A 108 -11.59 -6.72 0.77
N LEU A 109 -12.46 -7.74 0.76
CA LEU A 109 -12.22 -8.97 1.53
C LEU A 109 -11.05 -9.77 0.99
N ILE A 110 -10.90 -9.85 -0.34
CA ILE A 110 -9.76 -10.53 -0.96
C ILE A 110 -8.46 -9.79 -0.61
N GLU A 111 -8.46 -8.45 -0.72
CA GLU A 111 -7.31 -7.63 -0.38
C GLU A 111 -6.93 -7.82 1.10
N TYR A 112 -7.90 -7.74 2.01
CA TYR A 112 -7.64 -7.82 3.45
C TYR A 112 -7.21 -9.23 3.91
N LEU A 113 -7.81 -10.30 3.37
CA LEU A 113 -7.60 -11.67 3.86
C LEU A 113 -6.44 -12.39 3.18
N PHE A 114 -6.13 -12.06 1.92
CA PHE A 114 -5.15 -12.82 1.13
C PHE A 114 -4.01 -11.93 0.65
N VAL A 115 -4.32 -10.81 -0.01
CA VAL A 115 -3.29 -10.00 -0.68
C VAL A 115 -2.43 -9.22 0.30
N LEU A 116 -3.05 -8.52 1.26
CA LEU A 116 -2.34 -7.71 2.25
C LEU A 116 -1.45 -8.59 3.16
N PRO A 117 -1.92 -9.72 3.71
CA PRO A 117 -1.06 -10.63 4.47
C PRO A 117 0.14 -11.13 3.66
N GLU A 118 -0.08 -11.58 2.41
CA GLU A 118 1.00 -12.03 1.53
C GLU A 118 2.03 -10.93 1.27
N ARG A 119 1.58 -9.69 0.98
CA ARG A 119 2.47 -8.53 0.80
C ARG A 119 3.25 -8.18 2.06
N ILE A 120 2.64 -8.32 3.24
CA ILE A 120 3.33 -8.10 4.52
C ILE A 120 4.43 -9.16 4.72
N ASP A 121 4.14 -10.43 4.43
CA ASP A 121 5.11 -11.52 4.52
C ASP A 121 6.27 -11.32 3.54
N GLU A 122 5.98 -10.96 2.28
CA GLU A 122 7.01 -10.62 1.31
C GLU A 122 7.88 -9.45 1.76
N LEU A 123 7.26 -8.40 2.31
CA LEU A 123 7.98 -7.24 2.82
C LEU A 123 8.89 -7.64 3.98
N HIS A 124 8.41 -8.47 4.90
CA HIS A 124 9.19 -9.01 5.99
C HIS A 124 10.42 -9.77 5.49
N VAL A 125 10.26 -10.68 4.51
CA VAL A 125 11.36 -11.42 3.88
C VAL A 125 12.39 -10.47 3.24
N LYS A 126 11.93 -9.44 2.51
CA LYS A 126 12.81 -8.44 1.88
C LYS A 126 13.63 -7.68 2.95
N LEU A 127 13.00 -7.25 4.03
CA LEU A 127 13.67 -6.56 5.14
C LEU A 127 14.71 -7.43 5.85
N GLU A 128 14.36 -8.69 6.15
CA GLU A 128 15.28 -9.67 6.75
C GLU A 128 16.50 -9.95 5.86
N SER A 129 16.30 -10.04 4.54
CA SER A 129 17.40 -10.27 3.60
C SER A 129 18.42 -9.12 3.58
N LEU A 130 17.96 -7.87 3.69
CA LEU A 130 18.82 -6.68 3.75
C LEU A 130 19.58 -6.61 5.08
N GLY A 131 18.95 -7.00 6.19
CA GLY A 131 19.59 -7.08 7.50
C GLY A 131 20.76 -8.07 7.51
N LYS A 132 20.59 -9.24 6.87
CA LYS A 132 21.65 -10.28 6.78
C LYS A 132 22.80 -9.88 5.86
N ALA A 133 22.51 -9.23 4.72
CA ALA A 133 23.54 -8.79 3.78
C ALA A 133 24.49 -7.71 4.35
N SER A 134 24.01 -6.89 5.27
CA SER A 134 24.83 -5.85 5.94
C SER A 134 25.69 -6.37 7.10
N GLY A 135 25.45 -7.58 7.60
CA GLY A 135 26.20 -8.21 8.69
C GLY A 135 27.40 -9.06 8.28
N ASN A 136 27.50 -9.48 7.01
CA ASN A 136 28.54 -10.39 6.51
C ASN A 136 29.76 -9.69 5.86
N SER A 137 29.80 -8.36 5.82
CA SER A 137 30.87 -7.59 5.13
C SER A 137 32.02 -7.15 6.04
N SER A 138 32.09 -7.62 7.29
CA SER A 138 33.05 -7.16 8.30
C SER A 138 34.00 -8.24 8.85
N HIS A 139 34.14 -9.40 8.18
CA HIS A 139 34.98 -10.49 8.70
C HIS A 139 36.18 -10.96 7.85
N ASP A 140 36.42 -10.39 6.67
CA ASP A 140 37.57 -10.78 5.84
C ASP A 140 38.49 -9.58 5.53
N ALA A 141 39.23 -9.13 6.54
CA ALA A 141 40.40 -8.27 6.36
C ALA A 141 41.36 -8.41 7.55
N HIS A 142 42.01 -9.57 7.67
CA HIS A 142 43.23 -9.75 8.45
C HIS A 142 44.26 -10.54 7.66
#